data_AF-A0A962XAH4-F1
#
_entry.id   AF-A0A962XAH4-F1
#
_cell.length_a   1.000
_cell.length_b   1.000
_cell.length_c   1.000
_cell.angle_alpha   90.00
_cell.angle_beta   90.00
_cell.angle_gamma   90.00
#
_symmetry.space_group_name_H-M   'P 1'
#
loop_
_entity.id
_entity.type
_entity.pdbx_description
1 polymer ?
#
loop_
_entity_poly.entity_id
_entity_poly.type
_entity_poly.pdbx_seq_one_letter_code
_entity_poly.pdbx_strand_id
1 'polypeptide(L)'
;MMNEMPAGSGEPLKLFVEPMTKLNRLIGSQMEKWVALSMDSFKAYMDLGVAQAKVVLKVHDARGLSEFADSQLAVWSFVGHRMLDDNRALKEWSADYYQQVNCLARSNLLNIMFK
;
A
#
# COMPACT_ATOMS: atom_id res chain seq x y z
N MET A 1 26.17 55.08 -9.29
CA MET A 1 26.58 53.66 -9.39
C MET A 1 25.68 52.87 -8.45
N MET A 2 24.57 52.37 -8.99
CA MET A 2 23.65 51.50 -8.24
C MET A 2 24.20 50.08 -8.32
N ASN A 3 24.44 49.52 -7.14
CA ASN A 3 24.96 48.19 -6.91
C ASN A 3 24.03 47.15 -7.55
N GLU A 4 24.48 46.56 -8.65
CA GLU A 4 23.87 45.37 -9.23
C GLU A 4 24.05 44.25 -8.20
N MET A 5 22.99 43.96 -7.43
CA MET A 5 22.93 42.68 -6.73
C MET A 5 23.01 41.61 -7.81
N PRO A 6 24.04 40.74 -7.83
CA PRO A 6 23.99 39.59 -8.71
C PRO A 6 22.77 38.81 -8.26
N ALA A 7 21.83 38.60 -9.18
CA ALA A 7 20.75 37.66 -9.01
C ALA A 7 21.39 36.30 -8.72
N GLY A 8 21.62 36.01 -7.45
CA GLY A 8 22.01 34.72 -6.93
C GLY A 8 20.92 33.76 -7.36
N SER A 9 21.26 33.01 -8.41
CA SER A 9 20.39 32.18 -9.20
C SER A 9 19.47 31.34 -8.31
N GLY A 10 18.20 31.19 -8.67
CA GLY A 10 17.26 30.28 -7.99
C GLY A 10 17.63 28.79 -8.13
N GLU A 11 18.86 28.46 -8.52
CA GLU A 11 19.40 27.11 -8.70
C GLU A 11 19.54 26.32 -7.39
N PRO A 12 19.97 26.90 -6.24
CA PRO A 12 20.00 26.17 -4.97
C PRO A 12 18.59 25.74 -4.55
N LEU A 13 17.58 26.62 -4.72
CA LEU A 13 16.20 26.30 -4.36
C LEU A 13 15.63 25.19 -5.25
N LYS A 14 15.90 25.20 -6.56
CA LYS A 14 15.47 24.13 -7.48
C LYS A 14 16.05 22.76 -7.10
N LEU A 15 17.31 22.72 -6.67
CA LEU A 15 17.99 21.50 -6.23
C LEU A 15 17.39 20.86 -4.98
N PHE A 16 16.75 21.63 -4.10
CA PHE A 16 16.08 21.11 -2.90
C PHE A 16 14.58 20.87 -3.08
N VAL A 17 13.91 21.65 -3.94
CA VAL A 17 12.46 21.54 -4.18
C VAL A 17 12.11 20.34 -5.06
N GLU A 18 12.92 20.02 -6.06
CA GLU A 18 12.64 18.92 -7.00
C GLU A 18 12.68 17.52 -6.32
N PRO A 19 13.68 17.20 -5.47
CA PRO A 19 13.70 15.96 -4.71
C PRO A 19 12.53 15.82 -3.73
N MET A 20 12.19 16.91 -3.03
CA MET A 20 11.05 16.96 -2.09
C MET A 20 9.72 16.68 -2.80
N THR A 21 9.54 17.25 -3.99
CA THR A 21 8.33 17.03 -4.80
C THR A 21 8.22 15.58 -5.27
N LYS A 22 9.35 14.97 -5.71
CA LYS A 22 9.40 13.56 -6.09
C LYS A 22 9.15 12.62 -4.91
N LEU A 23 9.68 12.95 -3.73
CA LEU A 23 9.47 12.19 -2.50
C LEU A 23 8.01 12.24 -2.03
N ASN A 24 7.37 13.42 -2.08
CA ASN A 24 5.94 13.56 -1.76
C ASN A 24 5.06 12.75 -2.71
N ARG A 25 5.34 12.78 -4.02
CA ARG A 25 4.61 11.94 -4.99
C ARG A 25 4.80 10.45 -4.74
N LEU A 26 6.02 10.03 -4.38
CA LEU A 26 6.31 8.65 -4.02
C LEU A 26 5.47 8.22 -2.81
N ILE A 27 5.49 8.99 -1.72
CA ILE A 27 4.69 8.69 -0.53
C ILE A 27 3.20 8.64 -0.87
N GLY A 28 2.69 9.59 -1.66
CA GLY A 28 1.29 9.60 -2.11
C GLY A 28 0.91 8.33 -2.88
N SER A 29 1.71 7.93 -3.87
CA SER A 29 1.46 6.72 -4.66
C SER A 29 1.53 5.43 -3.83
N GLN A 30 2.40 5.40 -2.81
CA GLN A 30 2.52 4.25 -1.91
C GLN A 30 1.35 4.18 -0.92
N MET A 31 0.83 5.34 -0.50
CA MET A 31 -0.41 5.43 0.28
C MET A 31 -1.61 4.95 -0.53
N GLU A 32 -1.75 5.34 -1.80
CA GLU A 32 -2.83 4.85 -2.66
C GLU A 32 -2.80 3.31 -2.79
N LYS A 33 -1.63 2.73 -3.02
CA LYS A 33 -1.45 1.27 -3.03
C LYS A 33 -1.84 0.65 -1.69
N TRP A 34 -1.41 1.23 -0.57
CA TRP A 34 -1.76 0.71 0.77
C TRP A 34 -3.25 0.82 1.08
N VAL A 35 -3.91 1.90 0.67
CA VAL A 35 -5.35 2.09 0.80
C VAL A 35 -6.10 1.07 -0.06
N ALA A 36 -5.65 0.81 -1.28
CA ALA A 36 -6.22 -0.23 -2.14
C ALA A 36 -6.13 -1.61 -1.47
N LEU A 37 -4.96 -1.96 -0.92
CA LEU A 37 -4.77 -3.22 -0.17
C LEU A 37 -5.71 -3.31 1.03
N SER A 38 -5.83 -2.22 1.80
CA SER A 38 -6.71 -2.16 2.97
C SER A 38 -8.19 -2.29 2.60
N MET A 39 -8.60 -1.69 1.48
CA MET A 39 -9.97 -1.74 0.97
C MET A 39 -10.33 -3.14 0.46
N ASP A 40 -9.39 -3.86 -0.13
CA ASP A 40 -9.58 -5.24 -0.55
C ASP A 40 -9.66 -6.18 0.66
N SER A 41 -8.84 -5.97 1.69
CA SER A 41 -8.97 -6.70 2.97
C SER A 41 -10.33 -6.44 3.60
N PHE A 42 -10.79 -5.18 3.59
CA PHE A 42 -12.08 -4.79 4.15
C PHE A 42 -13.26 -5.46 3.44
N LYS A 43 -13.28 -5.48 2.09
CA LYS A 43 -14.32 -6.21 1.33
C LYS A 43 -14.32 -7.69 1.68
N ALA A 44 -13.14 -8.29 1.78
CA ALA A 44 -12.98 -9.69 2.15
C ALA A 44 -13.59 -10.00 3.55
N TYR A 45 -13.33 -9.16 4.56
CA TYR A 45 -13.94 -9.33 5.88
C TYR A 45 -15.46 -9.11 5.87
N MET A 46 -15.96 -8.17 5.06
CA MET A 46 -17.40 -7.95 4.89
C MET A 46 -18.08 -9.18 4.26
N ASP A 47 -17.49 -9.77 3.22
CA ASP A 47 -17.99 -11.00 2.60
C ASP A 47 -18.00 -12.17 3.57
N LEU A 48 -16.96 -12.29 4.41
CA LEU A 48 -16.90 -13.28 5.49
C LEU A 48 -18.01 -13.06 6.52
N GLY A 49 -18.24 -11.80 6.93
CA GLY A 49 -19.29 -11.43 7.89
C GLY A 49 -20.70 -11.73 7.34
N VAL A 50 -20.94 -11.47 6.06
CA VAL A 50 -22.20 -11.83 5.39
C VAL A 50 -22.36 -13.35 5.29
N ALA A 51 -21.28 -14.08 5.00
CA ALA A 51 -21.30 -15.54 4.96
C ALA A 51 -21.61 -16.13 6.35
N GLN A 52 -20.97 -15.63 7.42
CA GLN A 52 -21.26 -16.03 8.79
C GLN A 52 -22.70 -15.68 9.22
N ALA A 53 -23.20 -14.49 8.86
CA ALA A 53 -24.57 -14.08 9.15
C ALA A 53 -25.61 -15.02 8.50
N LYS A 54 -25.37 -15.46 7.25
CA LYS A 54 -26.22 -16.44 6.56
C LYS A 54 -26.24 -17.80 7.27
N VAL A 55 -25.10 -18.23 7.80
CA VAL A 55 -24.97 -19.51 8.53
C VAL A 55 -25.70 -19.42 9.86
N VAL A 56 -25.52 -18.34 10.62
CA VAL A 56 -26.23 -18.11 11.89
C VAL A 56 -27.76 -18.08 11.70
N LEU A 57 -28.25 -17.49 10.61
CA LEU A 57 -29.69 -17.51 10.25
C LEU A 57 -30.22 -18.91 9.91
N LYS A 58 -29.37 -19.84 9.46
CA LYS A 58 -29.74 -21.23 9.15
C LYS A 58 -29.60 -22.19 10.34
N VAL A 59 -28.77 -21.87 11.33
CA VAL A 59 -28.52 -22.69 12.52
C VAL A 59 -29.66 -22.53 13.54
N HIS A 60 -30.85 -23.01 13.18
CA HIS A 60 -31.99 -23.17 14.11
C HIS A 60 -32.32 -24.65 14.38
N ASP A 61 -31.68 -25.60 13.69
CA ASP A 61 -31.99 -27.03 13.80
C ASP A 61 -30.73 -27.90 13.88
N ALA A 62 -30.84 -29.12 14.40
CA ALA A 62 -29.73 -30.03 14.73
C ALA A 62 -28.83 -30.43 13.53
N ARG A 63 -29.19 -30.05 12.30
CA ARG A 63 -28.33 -30.12 11.09
C ARG A 63 -27.26 -29.02 11.04
N GLY A 64 -27.36 -27.99 11.87
CA GLY A 64 -26.44 -26.85 11.90
C GLY A 64 -25.00 -27.21 12.25
N LEU A 65 -24.75 -28.37 12.86
CA LEU A 65 -23.39 -28.80 13.22
C LEU A 65 -22.53 -29.12 12.00
N SER A 66 -23.12 -29.73 10.95
CA SER A 66 -22.40 -30.05 9.70
C SER A 66 -22.18 -28.79 8.86
N GLU A 67 -23.20 -27.95 8.71
CA GLU A 67 -23.05 -26.65 8.02
C GLU A 67 -22.05 -25.75 8.75
N PHE A 68 -21.96 -25.81 10.08
CA PHE A 68 -20.96 -25.07 10.85
C PHE A 68 -19.54 -25.58 10.61
N ALA A 69 -19.32 -26.90 10.55
CA ALA A 69 -18.03 -27.48 10.21
C ALA A 69 -17.58 -27.11 8.78
N ASP A 70 -18.49 -27.17 7.81
CA ASP A 70 -18.23 -26.73 6.43
C ASP A 70 -17.95 -25.21 6.37
N SER A 71 -18.67 -24.42 7.17
CA SER A 71 -18.45 -22.97 7.27
C SER A 71 -17.10 -22.64 7.88
N GLN A 72 -16.65 -23.37 8.90
CA GLN A 72 -15.32 -23.21 9.46
C GLN A 72 -14.23 -23.56 8.46
N LEU A 73 -14.40 -24.64 7.68
CA LEU A 73 -13.48 -25.02 6.60
C LEU A 73 -13.42 -23.96 5.50
N ALA A 74 -14.56 -23.40 5.11
CA ALA A 74 -14.64 -22.32 4.14
C ALA A 74 -13.97 -21.03 4.64
N VAL A 75 -14.16 -20.68 5.91
CA VAL A 75 -13.48 -19.55 6.57
C VAL A 75 -11.97 -19.78 6.59
N TRP A 76 -11.50 -20.97 6.95
CA TRP A 76 -10.07 -21.28 6.95
C TRP A 76 -9.45 -21.24 5.56
N SER A 77 -10.12 -21.81 4.56
CA SER A 77 -9.66 -21.77 3.17
C SER A 77 -9.62 -20.33 2.63
N PHE A 78 -10.61 -19.52 2.99
CA PHE A 78 -10.66 -18.10 2.67
C PHE A 78 -9.53 -17.31 3.34
N VAL A 79 -9.32 -17.48 4.64
CA VAL A 79 -8.23 -16.84 5.39
C VAL A 79 -6.87 -17.28 4.84
N GLY A 80 -6.71 -18.56 4.51
CA GLY A 80 -5.48 -19.10 3.92
C GLY A 80 -5.15 -18.46 2.56
N HIS A 81 -6.14 -18.39 1.66
CA HIS A 81 -5.97 -17.68 0.38
C HIS A 81 -5.68 -16.19 0.59
N ARG A 82 -6.43 -15.54 1.49
CA ARG A 82 -6.23 -14.13 1.81
C ARG A 82 -4.83 -13.84 2.34
N MET A 83 -4.33 -14.69 3.24
CA MET A 83 -2.99 -14.54 3.80
C MET A 83 -1.90 -14.71 2.73
N LEU A 84 -2.11 -15.59 1.74
CA LEU A 84 -1.19 -15.74 0.61
C LEU A 84 -1.21 -14.51 -0.30
N ASP A 85 -2.39 -13.97 -0.58
CA ASP A 85 -2.56 -12.76 -1.41
C ASP A 85 -2.00 -11.52 -0.71
N ASP A 86 -2.32 -11.32 0.58
CA ASP A 86 -1.79 -10.22 1.39
C ASP A 86 -0.25 -10.29 1.48
N ASN A 87 0.31 -11.49 1.65
CA ASN A 87 1.77 -11.68 1.65
C ASN A 87 2.41 -11.39 0.29
N ARG A 88 1.74 -11.72 -0.82
CA ARG A 88 2.23 -11.39 -2.16
C ARG A 88 2.21 -9.89 -2.38
N ALA A 89 1.09 -9.25 -2.06
CA ALA A 89 0.92 -7.81 -2.22
C ALA A 89 1.88 -7.01 -1.32
N LEU A 90 2.13 -7.46 -0.09
CA LEU A 90 3.12 -6.85 0.81
C LEU A 90 4.54 -6.97 0.26
N LYS A 91 4.88 -8.13 -0.32
CA LYS A 91 6.18 -8.34 -0.98
C LYS A 91 6.35 -7.43 -2.20
N GLU A 92 5.34 -7.32 -3.05
CA GLU A 92 5.38 -6.38 -4.19
C GLU A 92 5.47 -4.93 -3.74
N TRP A 93 4.65 -4.53 -2.75
CA TRP A 93 4.67 -3.17 -2.21
C TRP A 93 6.06 -2.81 -1.62
N SER A 94 6.63 -3.70 -0.81
CA SER A 94 7.94 -3.48 -0.21
C SER A 94 9.05 -3.41 -1.26
N ALA A 95 9.05 -4.32 -2.25
CA ALA A 95 10.01 -4.31 -3.34
C ALA A 95 9.94 -3.00 -4.16
N ASP A 96 8.72 -2.59 -4.53
CA ASP A 96 8.46 -1.33 -5.23
C ASP A 96 8.91 -0.12 -4.43
N TYR A 97 8.66 -0.11 -3.12
CA TYR A 97 9.07 0.96 -2.23
C TYR A 97 10.61 1.06 -2.17
N TYR A 98 11.31 -0.05 -1.93
CA TYR A 98 12.76 -0.09 -1.89
C TYR A 98 13.39 0.33 -3.23
N GLN A 99 12.85 -0.16 -4.35
CA GLN A 99 13.35 0.19 -5.69
C GLN A 99 13.22 1.69 -5.94
N GLN A 100 12.05 2.27 -5.65
CA GLN A 100 11.80 3.69 -5.92
C GLN A 100 12.59 4.61 -4.97
N VAL A 101 12.74 4.25 -3.69
CA VAL A 101 13.61 4.98 -2.75
C VAL A 101 15.07 4.93 -3.20
N ASN A 102 15.58 3.77 -3.63
CA ASN A 102 16.94 3.64 -4.16
C ASN A 102 17.15 4.46 -5.44
N CYS A 103 16.17 4.45 -6.36
CA CYS A 103 16.22 5.28 -7.56
C CYS A 103 16.26 6.78 -7.22
N LEU A 104 15.43 7.23 -6.27
CA LEU A 104 15.42 8.63 -5.83
C LEU A 104 16.74 9.03 -5.16
N ALA A 105 17.28 8.17 -4.28
CA ALA A 105 18.57 8.39 -3.63
C ALA A 105 19.71 8.47 -4.65
N ARG A 106 19.75 7.55 -5.64
CA ARG A 106 20.73 7.58 -6.74
C ARG A 106 20.59 8.84 -7.60
N SER A 107 19.37 9.22 -7.96
CA SER A 107 19.12 10.44 -8.75
C SER A 107 19.59 11.70 -8.01
N ASN A 108 19.35 11.79 -6.69
CA ASN A 108 19.83 12.91 -5.88
C ASN A 108 21.36 12.91 -5.77
N LEU A 109 21.98 11.76 -5.54
CA LEU A 109 23.45 11.64 -5.47
C LEU A 109 24.12 12.01 -6.79
N LEU A 110 23.61 11.53 -7.92
CA LEU A 110 24.14 11.87 -9.25
C LEU A 110 24.03 13.37 -9.54
N ASN A 111 22.92 14.00 -9.14
CA ASN A 111 22.71 15.44 -9.30
C ASN A 111 23.67 16.29 -8.44
N ILE A 112 24.13 15.75 -7.30
CA ILE A 112 25.13 16.40 -6.44
C ILE A 112 26.55 16.18 -6.99
N MET A 113 26.84 14.99 -7.54
CA MET A 113 28.20 14.62 -8.00
C MET A 113 28.56 15.11 -9.40
N PHE A 114 27.60 15.31 -10.30
CA PHE A 114 27.83 15.74 -11.69
C PHE A 114 27.44 17.22 -11.94
N LYS A 115 27.54 18.05 -10.90
CA LYS A 115 27.39 19.50 -11.00
C LYS A 115 28.76 20.17 -11.17
#